data_AF-A0A7W1ECV4-F1
#
_entry.id   AF-A0A7W1ECV4-F1
#
_cell.length_a   1.000
_cell.length_b   1.000
_cell.length_c   1.000
_cell.angle_alpha   90.00
_cell.angle_beta   90.00
_cell.angle_gamma   90.00
#
_symmetry.space_group_name_H-M   'P 1'
#
loop_
_entity.id
_entity.type
_entity.pdbx_description
1 polymer ?
#
loop_
_entity_poly.entity_id
_entity_poly.type
_entity_poly.pdbx_seq_one_letter_code
_entity_poly.pdbx_strand_id
1 'polypeptide(L)'
;MARNLVALGLLTAFSVATGTTGLAQNRTSVAAATLRVAAGDSTRAGAVLLDSVRVTSSRANSISADSARKAREVDVAREAFAYGGGGRDPFVSLINSDKSGPEIGELQLVGVYENLQTPSRSVVVLREKIGGKRHKLWAGDRLGRLQLVQIRPKDAVFVIQDFGIERRETLSLRKQEDATP
;
A
#
# COMPACT_ATOMS: atom_id res chain seq x y z
N MET A 1 -35.13 25.88 -41.45
CA MET A 1 -34.67 27.06 -40.69
C MET A 1 -33.66 26.56 -39.67
N ALA A 2 -32.36 26.50 -40.00
CA ALA A 2 -31.35 27.55 -39.72
C ALA A 2 -31.42 27.98 -38.23
N ARG A 3 -30.41 27.78 -37.37
CA ARG A 3 -29.03 28.33 -37.36
C ARG A 3 -28.21 27.52 -36.30
N ASN A 4 -26.96 27.09 -36.55
CA ASN A 4 -25.68 27.81 -36.31
C ASN A 4 -25.53 28.25 -34.84
N LEU A 5 -24.44 28.12 -34.07
CA LEU A 5 -22.98 28.06 -34.28
C LEU A 5 -22.40 28.12 -32.81
N VAL A 6 -21.34 27.45 -32.35
CA VAL A 6 -19.92 27.89 -32.30
C VAL A 6 -19.26 27.09 -31.17
N ALA A 7 -18.06 26.56 -31.44
CA ALA A 7 -17.10 26.08 -30.45
C ALA A 7 -16.34 27.23 -29.77
N LEU A 8 -16.03 27.13 -28.48
CA LEU A 8 -14.95 27.93 -27.91
C LEU A 8 -14.26 27.17 -26.78
N GLY A 9 -13.04 26.71 -27.07
CA GLY A 9 -12.09 26.34 -26.05
C GLY A 9 -11.52 27.59 -25.38
N LEU A 10 -11.16 27.48 -24.10
CA LEU A 10 -10.11 28.32 -23.55
C LEU A 10 -9.31 27.54 -22.50
N LEU A 11 -8.03 27.43 -22.84
CA LEU A 11 -6.91 26.94 -22.08
C LEU A 11 -6.56 27.99 -21.01
N THR A 12 -6.52 27.61 -19.73
CA THR A 12 -5.86 28.43 -18.71
C THR A 12 -4.96 27.56 -17.84
N ALA A 13 -3.66 27.72 -18.05
CA ALA A 13 -2.58 27.26 -17.20
C ALA A 13 -2.59 28.07 -15.89
N PHE A 14 -2.32 27.43 -14.75
CA PHE A 14 -1.96 28.14 -13.53
C PHE A 14 -0.79 27.47 -12.80
N SER A 15 0.34 28.16 -12.97
CA SER A 15 1.57 28.26 -12.18
C SER A 15 1.74 27.40 -10.91
N VAL A 16 2.81 26.61 -10.90
CA VAL A 16 3.45 26.03 -9.70
C VAL A 16 4.19 27.14 -8.95
N ALA A 17 3.87 27.33 -7.67
CA ALA A 17 4.61 28.21 -6.76
C ALA A 17 5.62 27.38 -5.95
N THR A 18 6.90 27.59 -6.24
CA THR A 18 8.04 27.12 -5.45
C THR A 18 8.16 27.97 -4.19
N GLY A 19 7.81 27.39 -3.03
CA GLY A 19 8.03 27.99 -1.71
C GLY A 19 9.28 27.42 -1.06
N THR A 20 10.43 28.07 -1.29
CA THR A 20 11.67 27.85 -0.55
C THR A 20 11.73 28.79 0.65
N THR A 21 11.63 28.26 1.87
CA THR A 21 11.88 29.07 3.08
C THR A 21 12.42 28.23 4.23
N GLY A 22 13.56 28.67 4.79
CA GLY A 22 13.85 28.46 6.22
C GLY A 22 14.93 27.45 6.60
N LEU A 23 16.19 27.67 6.18
CA LEU A 23 17.36 27.10 6.85
C LEU A 23 17.58 27.80 8.19
N ALA A 24 17.13 27.19 9.28
CA ALA A 24 17.46 27.61 10.64
C ALA A 24 18.91 27.21 10.97
N GLN A 25 19.77 28.21 11.16
CA GLN A 25 21.17 28.07 11.53
C GLN A 25 21.30 27.70 13.02
N ASN A 26 21.62 26.45 13.31
CA ASN A 26 21.96 26.00 14.66
C ASN A 26 23.46 26.28 14.91
N ARG A 27 23.78 27.38 15.60
CA ARG A 27 25.15 27.72 16.00
C ARG A 27 25.44 27.12 17.37
N THR A 28 26.02 25.92 17.39
CA THR A 28 26.63 25.34 18.59
C THR A 28 28.06 25.88 18.71
N SER A 29 28.26 26.83 19.61
CA SER A 29 29.58 27.31 20.02
C SER A 29 30.26 26.26 20.90
N VAL A 30 31.33 25.62 20.41
CA VAL A 30 32.18 24.72 21.20
C VAL A 30 33.43 25.48 21.62
N ALA A 31 33.61 25.62 22.94
CA ALA A 31 34.70 26.37 23.57
C ALA A 31 36.07 25.72 23.30
N ALA A 32 37.03 26.55 22.87
CA ALA A 32 38.42 26.15 22.69
C ALA A 32 39.17 26.13 24.03
N ALA A 33 39.47 24.94 24.53
CA ALA A 33 40.40 24.75 25.65
C ALA A 33 41.84 24.84 25.13
N THR A 34 42.58 25.85 25.56
CA THR A 34 43.99 26.03 25.20
C THR A 34 44.86 25.34 26.25
N LEU A 35 45.55 24.25 25.87
CA LEU A 35 46.54 23.60 26.72
C LEU A 35 47.93 24.17 26.37
N ARG A 36 48.57 24.87 27.31
CA ARG A 36 49.98 25.29 27.21
C ARG A 36 50.89 24.15 27.67
N VAL A 37 51.83 23.74 26.82
CA VAL A 37 52.92 22.81 27.18
C VAL A 37 54.23 23.59 27.20
N ALA A 38 54.94 23.50 28.33
CA ALA A 38 56.23 24.13 28.58
C ALA A 38 57.34 23.51 27.72
N ALA A 39 58.25 24.36 27.27
CA ALA A 39 59.41 24.01 26.46
C ALA A 39 60.49 23.32 27.31
N GLY A 40 60.96 22.16 26.85
CA GLY A 40 62.12 21.45 27.39
C GLY A 40 62.79 20.60 26.30
N ASP A 41 64.06 20.92 26.04
CA ASP A 41 65.09 20.21 25.25
C ASP A 41 64.66 19.10 24.28
N SER A 42 64.70 19.38 22.97
CA SER A 42 64.25 18.45 21.92
C SER A 42 65.10 18.51 20.64
N THR A 43 66.43 18.36 20.73
CA THR A 43 67.28 18.42 19.50
C THR A 43 67.91 17.09 19.08
N ARG A 44 67.87 16.03 19.90
CA ARG A 44 68.26 14.66 19.48
C ARG A 44 67.09 13.67 19.35
N ALA A 45 65.96 13.92 20.02
CA ALA A 45 64.74 13.11 19.89
C ALA A 45 63.96 13.40 18.59
N GLY A 46 64.18 14.55 17.96
CA GLY A 46 63.45 14.97 16.75
C GLY A 46 63.74 14.11 15.52
N ALA A 47 64.98 13.63 15.35
CA ALA A 47 65.35 12.86 14.15
C ALA A 47 64.69 11.46 14.09
N VAL A 48 64.57 10.78 15.24
CA VAL A 48 63.91 9.46 15.33
C VAL A 48 62.39 9.59 15.23
N LEU A 49 61.83 10.69 15.76
CA LEU A 49 60.41 11.00 15.64
C LEU A 49 60.01 11.36 14.21
N LEU A 50 60.83 12.13 13.48
CA LEU A 50 60.57 12.50 12.08
C LEU A 50 60.60 11.29 11.14
N ASP A 51 61.53 10.36 11.35
CA ASP A 51 61.61 9.12 10.57
C ASP A 51 60.41 8.19 10.86
N SER A 52 60.05 8.02 12.13
CA SER A 52 58.87 7.26 12.54
C SER A 52 57.55 7.87 12.01
N VAL A 53 57.46 9.20 11.96
CA VAL A 53 56.31 9.92 11.39
C VAL A 53 56.25 9.76 9.86
N ARG A 54 57.40 9.70 9.17
CA ARG A 54 57.46 9.42 7.72
C ARG A 54 57.09 7.97 7.39
N VAL A 55 57.53 7.01 8.19
CA VAL A 55 57.16 5.59 8.04
C VAL A 55 55.67 5.36 8.34
N THR A 56 55.11 6.02 9.35
CA THR A 56 53.66 5.92 9.65
C THR A 56 52.79 6.63 8.61
N SER A 57 53.18 7.80 8.12
CA SER A 57 52.44 8.52 7.06
C SER A 57 52.53 7.84 5.69
N SER A 58 53.69 7.31 5.30
CA SER A 58 53.84 6.51 4.08
C SER A 58 53.04 5.21 4.13
N ARG A 59 53.00 4.54 5.29
CA ARG A 59 52.17 3.35 5.51
C ARG A 59 50.67 3.67 5.53
N ALA A 60 50.27 4.80 6.09
CA ALA A 60 48.88 5.26 6.01
C ALA A 60 48.46 5.54 4.55
N ASN A 61 49.33 6.21 3.79
CA ASN A 61 49.09 6.48 2.37
C ASN A 61 49.02 5.19 1.53
N SER A 62 49.84 4.17 1.82
CA SER A 62 49.80 2.90 1.10
C SER A 62 48.55 2.08 1.44
N ILE A 63 48.09 2.09 2.70
CA ILE A 63 46.84 1.45 3.12
C ILE A 63 45.64 2.11 2.43
N SER A 64 45.61 3.44 2.36
CA SER A 64 44.54 4.17 1.65
C SER A 64 44.55 3.89 0.14
N ALA A 65 45.73 3.83 -0.48
CA ALA A 65 45.88 3.52 -1.90
C ALA A 65 45.44 2.09 -2.23
N ASP A 66 45.80 1.11 -1.39
CA ASP A 66 45.40 -0.29 -1.54
C ASP A 66 43.88 -0.47 -1.38
N SER A 67 43.30 0.19 -0.37
CA SER A 67 41.85 0.20 -0.16
C SER A 67 41.08 0.77 -1.35
N ALA A 68 41.58 1.86 -1.95
CA ALA A 68 40.98 2.47 -3.13
C ALA A 68 41.13 1.61 -4.39
N ARG A 69 42.23 0.86 -4.52
CA ARG A 69 42.46 -0.07 -5.64
C ARG A 69 41.53 -1.28 -5.55
N LYS A 70 41.41 -1.87 -4.36
CA LYS A 70 40.51 -2.99 -4.08
C LYS A 70 39.04 -2.61 -4.24
N ALA A 71 38.66 -1.39 -3.87
CA ALA A 71 37.30 -0.87 -4.07
C ALA A 71 36.92 -0.71 -5.55
N ARG A 72 37.90 -0.51 -6.45
CA ARG A 72 37.67 -0.47 -7.91
C ARG A 72 37.60 -1.86 -8.54
N GLU A 73 38.24 -2.85 -7.93
CA GLU A 73 38.21 -4.25 -8.39
C GLU A 73 36.89 -4.94 -8.02
N VAL A 74 36.24 -4.51 -6.94
CA VAL A 74 34.95 -5.03 -6.48
C VAL A 74 33.82 -4.10 -6.94
N ASP A 75 33.38 -4.25 -8.19
CA ASP A 75 32.19 -3.58 -8.71
C ASP A 75 30.92 -4.28 -8.17
N VAL A 76 30.38 -3.76 -7.07
CA VAL A 76 29.13 -4.28 -6.49
C VAL A 76 27.95 -3.65 -7.21
N ALA A 77 27.43 -4.35 -8.22
CA ALA A 77 26.16 -4.00 -8.85
C ALA A 77 25.02 -4.11 -7.81
N ARG A 78 24.53 -2.97 -7.33
CA ARG A 78 23.36 -2.91 -6.45
C ARG A 78 22.12 -2.94 -7.31
N GLU A 79 21.40 -4.06 -7.27
CA GLU A 79 20.04 -4.10 -7.81
C GLU A 79 19.16 -3.16 -6.97
N ALA A 80 18.61 -2.13 -7.62
CA ALA A 80 17.67 -1.20 -7.01
C ALA A 80 16.26 -1.50 -7.52
N PHE A 81 15.40 -2.07 -6.67
CA PHE A 81 14.00 -2.31 -7.00
C PHE A 81 13.17 -1.06 -6.66
N ALA A 82 12.56 -0.46 -7.68
CA ALA A 82 11.53 0.54 -7.51
C ALA A 82 10.16 -0.14 -7.58
N TYR A 83 9.46 -0.20 -6.45
CA TYR A 83 8.07 -0.67 -6.44
C TYR A 83 7.16 0.45 -6.92
N GLY A 84 6.39 0.19 -7.98
CA GLY A 84 5.37 1.11 -8.44
C GLY A 84 4.23 1.18 -7.43
N GLY A 85 4.09 2.31 -6.74
CA GLY A 85 2.98 2.56 -5.82
C GLY A 85 3.12 3.95 -5.19
N GLY A 86 2.13 4.82 -5.40
CA GLY A 86 2.07 6.10 -4.70
C GLY A 86 1.87 5.89 -3.19
N GLY A 87 2.22 6.88 -2.38
CA GLY A 87 2.04 6.85 -0.93
C GLY A 87 0.56 6.86 -0.55
N ARG A 88 -0.06 5.67 -0.52
CA ARG A 88 -1.36 5.50 0.10
C ARG A 88 -1.16 5.49 1.61
N ASP A 89 -2.02 6.20 2.33
CA ASP A 89 -2.05 6.16 3.78
C ASP A 89 -2.36 4.73 4.26
N PRO A 90 -1.47 4.07 5.02
CA PRO A 90 -1.66 2.71 5.49
C PRO A 90 -2.80 2.57 6.51
N PHE A 91 -3.26 3.67 7.10
CA PHE A 91 -4.35 3.67 8.08
C PHE A 91 -5.72 3.96 7.45
N VAL A 92 -5.75 4.40 6.19
CA VAL A 92 -7.01 4.52 5.45
C VAL A 92 -7.53 3.13 5.14
N SER A 93 -8.69 2.81 5.73
CA SER A 93 -9.37 1.54 5.52
C SER A 93 -9.57 1.27 4.02
N LEU A 94 -9.30 0.02 3.62
CA LEU A 94 -9.60 -0.45 2.27
C LEU A 94 -11.10 -0.76 2.09
N ILE A 95 -11.83 -0.89 3.20
CA ILE A 95 -13.27 -1.17 3.23
C ILE A 95 -14.01 0.13 2.91
N ASN A 96 -14.44 0.27 1.66
CA ASN A 96 -15.42 1.30 1.31
C ASN A 96 -16.81 0.80 1.73
N SER A 97 -17.20 1.05 2.99
CA SER A 97 -18.50 0.66 3.55
C SER A 97 -19.69 1.21 2.74
N ASP A 98 -19.51 2.32 2.03
CA ASP A 98 -20.55 2.91 1.18
C ASP A 98 -20.89 2.08 -0.06
N LYS A 99 -19.98 1.18 -0.49
CA LYS A 99 -20.17 0.31 -1.66
C LYS A 99 -20.23 -1.18 -1.32
N SER A 100 -20.16 -1.54 -0.03
CA SER A 100 -20.08 -2.94 0.39
C SER A 100 -21.38 -3.74 0.19
N GLY A 101 -22.52 -3.04 0.04
CA GLY A 101 -23.84 -3.66 -0.04
C GLY A 101 -24.23 -4.39 1.27
N PRO A 102 -25.39 -5.04 1.30
CA PRO A 102 -25.81 -5.83 2.45
C PRO A 102 -24.88 -7.03 2.65
N GLU A 103 -24.62 -7.39 3.91
CA GLU A 103 -23.78 -8.53 4.23
C GLU A 103 -24.53 -9.86 4.16
N ILE A 104 -23.80 -10.95 3.95
CA ILE A 104 -24.36 -12.32 3.90
C ILE A 104 -25.17 -12.67 5.17
N GLY A 105 -24.71 -12.20 6.33
CA GLY A 105 -25.36 -12.41 7.62
C GLY A 105 -26.65 -11.61 7.81
N GLU A 106 -26.83 -10.54 7.04
CA GLU A 106 -28.05 -9.73 7.01
C GLU A 106 -29.05 -10.24 5.98
N LEU A 107 -28.64 -11.11 5.07
CA LEU A 107 -29.51 -11.68 4.06
C LEU A 107 -30.16 -12.96 4.56
N GLN A 108 -31.41 -13.16 4.15
CA GLN A 108 -32.18 -14.37 4.38
C GLN A 108 -32.66 -14.91 3.04
N LEU A 109 -32.38 -16.19 2.79
CA LEU A 109 -32.95 -16.89 1.65
C LEU A 109 -34.45 -17.11 1.89
N VAL A 110 -35.28 -16.51 1.05
CA VAL A 110 -36.75 -16.60 1.13
C VAL A 110 -37.29 -17.65 0.18
N GLY A 111 -36.69 -17.78 -0.99
CA GLY A 111 -37.13 -18.74 -1.99
C GLY A 111 -36.15 -18.89 -3.13
N VAL A 112 -36.26 -20.04 -3.79
CA VAL A 112 -35.52 -20.36 -5.01
C VAL A 112 -36.55 -20.73 -6.07
N TYR A 113 -36.54 -20.01 -7.18
CA TYR A 113 -37.28 -20.36 -8.38
C TYR A 113 -36.34 -21.12 -9.30
N GLU A 114 -36.42 -22.44 -9.25
CA GLU A 114 -35.61 -23.30 -10.08
C GLU A 114 -36.24 -23.47 -11.46
N ASN A 115 -35.42 -23.42 -12.50
CA ASN A 115 -35.79 -23.87 -13.83
C ASN A 115 -35.12 -25.22 -14.11
N LEU A 116 -35.92 -26.30 -14.05
CA LEU A 116 -35.46 -27.68 -14.23
C LEU A 116 -34.86 -27.95 -15.62
N GLN A 117 -35.30 -27.21 -16.66
CA GLN A 117 -34.77 -27.36 -18.01
C GLN A 117 -33.44 -26.63 -18.19
N THR A 118 -33.23 -25.54 -17.46
CA THR A 118 -32.03 -24.70 -17.60
C THR A 118 -31.64 -24.14 -16.23
N PRO A 119 -30.80 -24.84 -15.45
CA PRO A 119 -30.49 -24.47 -14.08
C PRO A 119 -29.79 -23.11 -13.97
N SER A 120 -29.11 -22.65 -15.02
CA SER A 120 -28.48 -21.32 -15.08
C SER A 120 -29.48 -20.16 -15.09
N ARG A 121 -30.75 -20.41 -15.44
CA ARG A 121 -31.83 -19.41 -15.39
C ARG A 121 -32.61 -19.42 -14.08
N SER A 122 -32.17 -20.18 -13.09
CA SER A 122 -32.78 -20.19 -11.77
C SER A 122 -32.60 -18.84 -11.09
N VAL A 123 -33.56 -18.47 -10.26
CA VAL A 123 -33.59 -17.17 -9.56
C VAL A 123 -33.64 -17.40 -8.07
N VAL A 124 -32.78 -16.70 -7.34
CA VAL A 124 -32.81 -16.66 -5.88
C VAL A 124 -33.47 -15.37 -5.44
N VAL A 125 -34.39 -15.48 -4.48
CA VAL A 125 -34.98 -14.33 -3.80
C VAL A 125 -34.45 -14.24 -2.39
N LEU A 126 -33.71 -13.17 -2.14
CA LEU A 126 -33.17 -12.82 -0.83
C LEU A 126 -33.99 -11.70 -0.22
N ARG A 127 -34.07 -11.69 1.10
CA ARG A 127 -34.62 -10.59 1.89
C ARG A 127 -33.58 -10.13 2.90
N GLU A 128 -33.36 -8.82 3.00
CA GLU A 128 -32.58 -8.25 4.09
C GLU A 128 -33.35 -8.37 5.42
N LYS A 129 -32.69 -8.80 6.49
CA LYS A 129 -33.25 -8.90 7.84
C LYS A 129 -33.62 -7.52 8.37
N ILE A 130 -32.76 -6.55 8.11
CA ILE A 130 -32.94 -5.13 8.42
C ILE A 130 -33.46 -4.45 7.16
N GLY A 131 -34.54 -3.69 7.24
CA GLY A 131 -35.14 -3.01 6.08
C GLY A 131 -36.04 -3.87 5.18
N GLY A 132 -35.90 -5.20 5.18
CA GLY A 132 -36.85 -6.10 4.53
C GLY A 132 -36.84 -6.04 3.00
N LYS A 133 -35.86 -5.36 2.40
CA LYS A 133 -35.74 -5.22 0.94
C LYS A 133 -35.52 -6.58 0.31
N ARG A 134 -36.23 -6.83 -0.80
CA ARG A 134 -36.13 -8.07 -1.56
C ARG A 134 -35.18 -7.89 -2.74
N HIS A 135 -34.20 -8.77 -2.85
CA HIS A 135 -33.26 -8.82 -3.96
C HIS A 135 -33.50 -10.08 -4.76
N LYS A 136 -33.55 -9.96 -6.09
CA LYS A 136 -33.64 -11.08 -7.02
C LYS A 136 -32.28 -11.19 -7.69
N LEU A 137 -31.67 -12.37 -7.61
CA LEU A 137 -30.34 -12.63 -8.17
C LEU A 137 -30.37 -13.88 -9.05
N TRP A 138 -29.65 -13.82 -10.15
CA TRP A 138 -29.31 -14.96 -11.00
C TRP A 138 -27.90 -15.47 -10.68
N ALA A 139 -27.57 -16.66 -11.19
CA ALA A 139 -26.22 -17.19 -11.11
C ALA A 139 -25.24 -16.23 -11.83
N GLY A 140 -24.21 -15.78 -11.11
CA GLY A 140 -23.23 -14.80 -11.57
C GLY A 140 -23.48 -13.37 -11.07
N ASP A 141 -24.69 -13.05 -10.61
CA ASP A 141 -25.01 -11.70 -10.14
C ASP A 141 -24.23 -11.33 -8.87
N ARG A 142 -23.98 -10.04 -8.73
CA ARG A 142 -23.28 -9.45 -7.58
C ARG A 142 -24.19 -8.56 -6.76
N LEU A 143 -24.12 -8.75 -5.44
CA LEU A 143 -24.78 -7.91 -4.45
C LEU A 143 -23.72 -7.45 -3.46
N GLY A 144 -23.21 -6.23 -3.65
CA GLY A 144 -22.10 -5.72 -2.86
C GLY A 144 -20.82 -6.55 -3.07
N ARG A 145 -20.31 -7.14 -1.99
CA ARG A 145 -19.16 -8.06 -2.00
C ARG A 145 -19.52 -9.52 -2.32
N LEU A 146 -20.81 -9.82 -2.40
CA LEU A 146 -21.31 -11.18 -2.60
C LEU A 146 -21.51 -11.45 -4.08
N GLN A 147 -21.04 -12.58 -4.56
CA GLN A 147 -21.33 -13.09 -5.89
C GLN A 147 -22.08 -14.42 -5.77
N LEU A 148 -23.23 -14.54 -6.41
CA LEU A 148 -23.98 -15.80 -6.45
C LEU A 148 -23.31 -16.75 -7.44
N VAL A 149 -22.81 -17.89 -6.97
CA VAL A 149 -22.07 -18.84 -7.82
C VAL A 149 -22.94 -20.01 -8.23
N GLN A 150 -23.70 -20.57 -7.28
CA GLN A 150 -24.52 -21.74 -7.53
C GLN A 150 -25.86 -21.62 -6.82
N ILE A 151 -26.92 -22.02 -7.53
CA ILE A 151 -28.27 -22.10 -7.01
C ILE A 151 -28.60 -23.60 -6.86
N ARG A 152 -29.01 -24.00 -5.66
CA ARG A 152 -29.49 -25.35 -5.33
C ARG A 152 -30.98 -25.26 -4.95
N PRO A 153 -31.73 -26.37 -4.94
CA PRO A 153 -33.16 -26.35 -4.66
C PRO A 153 -33.53 -25.73 -3.30
N LYS A 154 -32.66 -25.89 -2.29
CA LYS A 154 -32.86 -25.37 -0.94
C LYS A 154 -31.77 -24.42 -0.46
N ASP A 155 -30.68 -24.29 -1.22
CA ASP A 155 -29.51 -23.55 -0.80
C ASP A 155 -29.00 -22.64 -1.91
N ALA A 156 -28.43 -21.51 -1.55
CA ALA A 156 -27.73 -20.63 -2.47
C ALA A 156 -26.28 -20.47 -2.01
N VAL A 157 -25.34 -20.72 -2.91
CA VAL A 157 -23.90 -20.66 -2.63
C VAL A 157 -23.35 -19.34 -3.14
N PHE A 158 -22.82 -18.56 -2.22
CA PHE A 158 -22.19 -17.27 -2.48
C PHE A 158 -20.69 -17.36 -2.33
N VAL A 159 -19.98 -16.54 -3.09
CA VAL A 159 -18.57 -16.24 -2.85
C VAL A 159 -18.49 -14.78 -2.41
N ILE A 160 -17.81 -14.57 -1.29
CA ILE A 160 -17.55 -13.27 -0.70
C ILE A 160 -16.14 -12.88 -1.13
N GLN A 161 -16.02 -11.76 -1.83
CA GLN A 161 -14.73 -11.18 -2.20
C GLN A 161 -14.36 -10.12 -1.17
N ASP A 162 -13.31 -10.39 -0.39
CA ASP A 162 -12.82 -9.50 0.65
C ASP A 162 -11.30 -9.42 0.56
N PHE A 163 -10.76 -8.24 0.24
CA PHE A 163 -9.31 -7.98 0.19
C PHE A 163 -8.47 -8.97 -0.63
N GLY A 164 -8.99 -9.43 -1.77
CA GLY A 164 -8.30 -10.41 -2.63
C GLY A 164 -8.36 -11.84 -2.10
N ILE A 165 -9.12 -12.08 -1.03
CA ILE A 165 -9.47 -13.41 -0.52
C ILE A 165 -10.91 -13.71 -0.95
N GLU A 166 -11.14 -14.95 -1.35
CA GLU A 166 -12.47 -15.46 -1.66
C GLU A 166 -12.92 -16.44 -0.58
N ARG A 167 -14.09 -16.20 0.01
CA ARG A 167 -14.72 -17.12 0.97
C ARG A 167 -16.04 -17.61 0.42
N ARG A 168 -16.27 -18.92 0.45
CA ARG A 168 -17.54 -19.53 0.03
C ARG A 168 -18.46 -19.68 1.24
N GLU A 169 -19.68 -19.19 1.12
CA GLU A 169 -20.73 -19.32 2.14
C GLU A 169 -22.02 -19.82 1.50
N THR A 170 -22.79 -20.57 2.27
CA THR A 170 -24.05 -21.17 1.81
C THR A 170 -25.19 -20.68 2.67
N LEU A 171 -26.20 -20.10 2.03
CA LEU A 171 -27.46 -19.76 2.67
C LEU A 171 -28.48 -20.85 2.37
N SER A 172 -29.04 -21.44 3.42
CA SER A 172 -30.13 -22.42 3.30
C SER A 172 -31.48 -21.76 3.52
N LEU A 173 -32.50 -22.32 2.86
CA LEU A 173 -33.88 -21.93 3.06
C LEU A 173 -34.24 -22.28 4.51
N ARG A 174 -34.72 -21.29 5.28
CA ARG A 174 -35.18 -21.57 6.63
C ARG A 174 -36.35 -22.54 6.56
N LYS A 175 -36.17 -23.72 7.17
CA LYS A 175 -37.27 -24.62 7.46
C LYS A 175 -38.23 -23.85 8.37
N GLN A 176 -39.45 -23.65 7.91
CA GLN A 176 -40.51 -23.09 8.74
C GLN A 176 -40.90 -24.21 9.70
N GLU A 177 -40.19 -24.31 10.83
CA GLU A 177 -40.56 -25.20 11.93
C GLU A 177 -41.77 -24.55 12.60
N ASP A 178 -42.95 -25.12 12.37
CA ASP A 178 -44.17 -25.04 13.17
C ASP A 178 -44.46 -23.71 13.90
N ALA A 179 -45.20 -22.84 13.22
CA ALA A 179 -46.13 -21.94 13.90
C ALA A 179 -47.28 -22.77 14.47
N THR A 180 -47.03 -23.50 15.56
CA THR A 180 -48.10 -24.10 16.36
C THR A 180 -48.67 -23.00 17.25
N PRO A 181 -49.97 -22.68 17.13
CA PRO A 181 -50.63 -21.62 17.89
C PRO A 181 -50.76 -21.93 19.39
#